data_AF-A0A031LR04-F1
#
_entry.id   AF-A0A031LR04-F1
#
_cell.length_a   1.000
_cell.length_b   1.000
_cell.length_c   1.000
_cell.angle_alpha   90.00
_cell.angle_beta   90.00
_cell.angle_gamma   90.00
#
_symmetry.space_group_name_H-M   'P 1'
#
loop_
_entity.id
_entity.type
_entity.pdbx_description
1 polymer ?
#
loop_
_entity_poly.entity_id
_entity_poly.type
_entity_poly.pdbx_seq_one_letter_code
_entity_poly.pdbx_strand_id
1 'polypeptide(L)'
;MNDKVVEESDLQEESQRIVSDKIFALTQIRHANPLIRALCATWEECALQLVYDSDTFVRMEGVAKWQACAELLFNDSDPVIRKVCAENHEHLAARLINDPDENVRAMCAKWETLAPELIHDPSPLVRQSCAESSHHLAKLMINSSDWQVRAGCAIWEDLAVQLMNDVSWEVRVICAQHKGVANQLRDDADWRVKVVADNSLNDSF
;
A
#
# COMPACT_ATOMS: atom_id res chain seq x y z
N MET A 1 31.01 31.90 7.02
CA MET A 1 29.90 31.18 6.35
C MET A 1 29.93 29.78 6.91
N ASN A 2 28.81 29.28 7.41
CA ASN A 2 28.78 28.09 8.27
C ASN A 2 28.97 26.83 7.40
N ASP A 3 29.90 25.93 7.73
CA ASP A 3 30.25 24.77 6.89
C ASP A 3 29.03 23.89 6.56
N LYS A 4 28.08 23.77 7.49
CA LYS A 4 26.81 23.06 7.28
C LYS A 4 25.94 23.65 6.16
N VAL A 5 25.96 24.97 6.00
CA VAL A 5 25.14 25.65 4.98
C VAL A 5 25.73 25.45 3.58
N VAL A 6 27.05 25.29 3.48
CA VAL A 6 27.74 25.01 2.22
C VAL A 6 27.55 23.54 1.83
N GLU A 7 27.67 22.61 2.78
CA GLU A 7 27.38 21.18 2.52
C GLU A 7 25.92 20.95 2.08
N GLU A 8 24.95 21.62 2.70
CA GLU A 8 23.54 21.52 2.31
C GLU A 8 23.28 22.11 0.91
N SER A 9 23.92 23.22 0.54
CA SER A 9 23.76 23.81 -0.79
C SER A 9 24.38 22.94 -1.88
N ASP A 10 25.54 22.35 -1.61
CA ASP A 10 26.27 21.53 -2.57
C ASP A 10 25.54 20.19 -2.83
N LEU A 11 24.98 19.57 -1.78
CA LEU A 11 24.14 18.38 -1.91
C LEU A 11 22.84 18.66 -2.69
N GLN A 12 22.27 19.85 -2.53
CA GLN A 12 21.07 20.25 -3.25
C GLN A 12 21.36 20.49 -4.74
N GLU A 13 22.48 21.13 -5.07
CA GLU A 13 22.92 21.32 -6.46
C GLU A 13 23.25 19.98 -7.14
N GLU A 14 23.95 19.08 -6.44
CA GLU A 14 24.25 17.73 -6.94
C GLU A 14 22.97 16.94 -7.22
N SER A 15 22.02 16.95 -6.27
CA SER A 15 20.74 16.26 -6.43
C SER A 15 19.96 16.79 -7.64
N GLN A 16 19.89 18.11 -7.79
CA GLN A 16 19.22 18.74 -8.94
C GLN A 16 19.89 18.36 -10.26
N ARG A 17 21.22 18.25 -10.27
CA ARG A 17 21.96 17.84 -11.46
C ARG A 17 21.72 16.38 -11.84
N ILE A 18 21.65 15.47 -10.88
CA ILE A 18 21.30 14.05 -11.14
C ILE A 18 19.93 13.94 -11.81
N VAL A 19 18.96 14.71 -11.34
CA VAL A 19 17.60 14.69 -11.89
C VAL A 19 17.51 15.30 -13.29
N SER A 20 18.36 16.27 -13.63
CA SER A 20 18.29 17.00 -14.90
C SER A 20 19.28 16.52 -15.98
N ASP A 21 20.32 15.79 -15.61
CA ASP A 21 21.36 15.30 -16.52
C ASP A 21 21.61 13.79 -16.33
N LYS A 22 21.05 13.00 -17.25
CA LYS A 22 21.22 11.53 -17.25
C LYS A 22 22.70 11.11 -17.35
N ILE A 23 23.53 11.82 -18.11
CA ILE A 23 24.96 11.46 -18.25
C ILE A 23 25.65 11.66 -16.91
N PHE A 24 25.36 12.77 -16.23
CA PHE A 24 25.87 12.97 -14.87
C PHE A 24 25.33 11.89 -13.92
N ALA A 25 24.04 11.57 -13.94
CA ALA A 25 23.45 10.51 -13.11
C ALA A 25 24.13 9.15 -13.31
N LEU A 26 24.47 8.77 -14.55
CA LEU A 26 25.21 7.54 -14.86
C LEU A 26 26.58 7.48 -14.17
N THR A 27 27.24 8.62 -13.96
CA THR A 27 28.51 8.66 -13.22
C THR A 27 28.35 8.43 -11.71
N GLN A 28 27.13 8.56 -11.19
CA GLN A 28 26.81 8.47 -9.75
C GLN A 28 26.21 7.13 -9.32
N ILE A 29 25.98 6.17 -10.23
CA ILE A 29 25.35 4.87 -9.91
C ILE A 29 26.18 4.00 -8.93
N ARG A 30 27.46 4.33 -8.69
CA ARG A 30 28.33 3.64 -7.71
C ARG A 30 28.58 4.47 -6.45
N HIS A 31 27.84 5.56 -6.27
CA HIS A 31 28.01 6.47 -5.15
C HIS A 31 27.80 5.74 -3.81
N ALA A 32 28.55 6.10 -2.76
CA ALA A 32 28.49 5.40 -1.48
C ALA A 32 27.13 5.57 -0.77
N ASN A 33 26.53 6.76 -0.89
CA ASN A 33 25.21 7.06 -0.34
C ASN A 33 24.09 6.41 -1.18
N PRO A 34 23.27 5.50 -0.62
CA PRO A 34 22.16 4.88 -1.35
C PRO A 34 21.11 5.89 -1.81
N LEU A 35 20.92 7.02 -1.12
CA LEU A 35 19.96 8.05 -1.55
C LEU A 35 20.36 8.69 -2.89
N ILE A 36 21.67 8.85 -3.13
CA ILE A 36 22.17 9.35 -4.42
C ILE A 36 21.94 8.31 -5.52
N ARG A 37 22.21 7.02 -5.26
CA ARG A 37 21.95 5.95 -6.22
C ARG A 37 20.45 5.81 -6.53
N ALA A 38 19.61 5.88 -5.50
CA ALA A 38 18.15 5.93 -5.61
C ALA A 38 17.69 7.13 -6.48
N LEU A 39 18.30 8.30 -6.29
CA LEU A 39 18.01 9.46 -7.14
C LEU A 39 18.41 9.23 -8.60
N CYS A 40 19.52 8.53 -8.87
CA CYS A 40 19.90 8.14 -10.22
C CYS A 40 18.83 7.28 -10.90
N ALA A 41 18.09 6.45 -10.16
CA ALA A 41 16.99 5.64 -10.68
C ALA A 41 15.79 6.45 -11.21
N THR A 42 15.83 7.78 -11.11
CA THR A 42 14.98 8.71 -11.89
C THR A 42 15.09 8.48 -13.39
N TRP A 43 16.19 7.91 -13.87
CA TRP A 43 16.37 7.51 -15.26
C TRP A 43 16.33 5.99 -15.40
N GLU A 44 15.55 5.47 -16.34
CA GLU A 44 15.39 4.01 -16.56
C GLU A 44 16.72 3.29 -16.76
N GLU A 45 17.64 3.87 -17.55
CA GLU A 45 18.95 3.29 -17.84
C GLU A 45 19.84 3.15 -16.58
N CYS A 46 19.73 4.10 -15.65
CA CYS A 46 20.39 4.01 -14.35
C CYS A 46 19.71 2.97 -13.47
N ALA A 47 18.37 2.99 -13.41
CA ALA A 47 17.58 2.05 -12.62
C ALA A 47 17.87 0.59 -13.03
N LEU A 48 17.96 0.30 -14.33
CA LEU A 48 18.31 -1.02 -14.87
C LEU A 48 19.69 -1.50 -14.43
N GLN A 49 20.66 -0.60 -14.25
CA GLN A 49 21.99 -0.95 -13.72
C GLN A 49 22.00 -1.14 -12.20
N LEU A 50 20.98 -0.62 -11.51
CA LEU A 50 20.81 -0.66 -10.05
C LEU A 50 19.87 -1.77 -9.58
N VAL A 51 19.34 -2.62 -10.47
CA VAL A 51 18.42 -3.70 -10.08
C VAL A 51 19.03 -4.71 -9.10
N TYR A 52 20.36 -4.82 -9.03
CA TYR A 52 21.06 -5.66 -8.04
C TYR A 52 21.72 -4.84 -6.92
N ASP A 53 21.31 -3.59 -6.71
CA ASP A 53 21.82 -2.78 -5.61
C ASP A 53 21.57 -3.49 -4.27
N SER A 54 22.55 -3.45 -3.37
CA SER A 54 22.41 -4.07 -2.05
C SER A 54 21.33 -3.41 -1.20
N ASP A 55 21.03 -2.13 -1.46
CA ASP A 55 20.05 -1.36 -0.72
C ASP A 55 18.65 -1.54 -1.31
N THR A 56 17.72 -2.05 -0.50
CA THR A 56 16.32 -2.25 -0.90
C THR A 56 15.66 -0.95 -1.39
N PHE A 57 15.96 0.20 -0.78
CA PHE A 57 15.36 1.47 -1.19
C PHE A 57 15.75 1.84 -2.62
N VAL A 58 17.00 1.60 -3.01
CA VAL A 58 17.47 1.84 -4.38
C VAL A 58 16.74 0.94 -5.39
N ARG A 59 16.60 -0.35 -5.08
CA ARG A 59 15.86 -1.29 -5.94
C ARG A 59 14.38 -0.90 -6.05
N MET A 60 13.78 -0.49 -4.92
CA MET A 60 12.39 -0.07 -4.83
C MET A 60 12.10 1.14 -5.72
N GLU A 61 12.98 2.15 -5.75
CA GLU A 61 12.84 3.31 -6.63
C GLU A 61 12.81 2.93 -8.12
N GLY A 62 13.61 1.93 -8.50
CA GLY A 62 13.59 1.39 -9.87
C GLY A 62 12.25 0.73 -10.20
N VAL A 63 11.79 -0.19 -9.35
CA VAL A 63 10.51 -0.91 -9.52
C VAL A 63 9.31 0.03 -9.50
N ALA A 64 9.34 1.07 -8.68
CA ALA A 64 8.24 2.02 -8.55
C ALA A 64 8.02 2.86 -9.83
N LYS A 65 9.08 3.11 -10.60
CA LYS A 65 9.05 4.00 -11.77
C LYS A 65 9.05 3.25 -13.10
N TRP A 66 9.72 2.10 -13.15
CA TRP A 66 10.04 1.45 -14.41
C TRP A 66 9.57 0.00 -14.43
N GLN A 67 8.61 -0.29 -15.31
CA GLN A 67 8.12 -1.64 -15.51
C GLN A 67 9.25 -2.62 -15.84
N ALA A 68 10.26 -2.20 -16.62
CA ALA A 68 11.41 -3.04 -16.94
C ALA A 68 12.20 -3.49 -15.69
N CYS A 69 12.29 -2.63 -14.67
CA CYS A 69 12.89 -3.00 -13.38
C CYS A 69 11.98 -3.96 -12.60
N ALA A 70 10.67 -3.71 -12.59
CA ALA A 70 9.70 -4.60 -11.95
C ALA A 70 9.71 -6.02 -12.53
N GLU A 71 9.84 -6.16 -13.85
CA GLU A 71 9.96 -7.45 -14.55
C GLU A 71 11.20 -8.24 -14.15
N LEU A 72 12.29 -7.55 -13.80
CA LEU A 72 13.53 -8.18 -13.32
C LEU A 72 13.47 -8.52 -11.83
N LEU A 73 12.68 -7.77 -11.05
CA LEU A 73 12.68 -7.82 -9.58
C LEU A 73 11.41 -8.42 -8.95
N PHE A 74 10.46 -8.93 -9.75
CA PHE A 74 9.28 -9.59 -9.20
C PHE A 74 9.61 -10.80 -8.28
N ASN A 75 10.79 -11.40 -8.41
CA ASN A 75 11.28 -12.49 -7.55
C ASN A 75 12.36 -12.05 -6.54
N ASP A 76 12.47 -10.75 -6.24
CA ASP A 76 13.44 -10.23 -5.27
C ASP A 76 13.29 -10.92 -3.91
N SER A 77 14.39 -11.12 -3.19
CA SER A 77 14.36 -11.72 -1.86
C SER A 77 13.58 -10.89 -0.85
N ASP A 78 13.54 -9.57 -1.03
CA ASP A 78 12.83 -8.64 -0.16
C ASP A 78 11.34 -8.56 -0.54
N PRO A 79 10.41 -8.95 0.35
CA PRO A 79 8.98 -8.89 0.05
C PRO A 79 8.46 -7.47 -0.20
N VAL A 80 9.16 -6.42 0.28
CA VAL A 80 8.79 -5.03 -0.03
C VAL A 80 8.90 -4.77 -1.53
N ILE A 81 9.95 -5.27 -2.18
CA ILE A 81 10.14 -5.11 -3.63
C ILE A 81 9.05 -5.87 -4.40
N ARG A 82 8.78 -7.12 -4.03
CA ARG A 82 7.74 -7.93 -4.66
C ARG A 82 6.35 -7.32 -4.48
N LYS A 83 6.08 -6.73 -3.31
CA LYS A 83 4.83 -5.99 -3.04
C LYS A 83 4.69 -4.79 -3.99
N VAL A 84 5.74 -4.00 -4.22
CA VAL A 84 5.70 -2.88 -5.18
C VAL A 84 5.52 -3.38 -6.61
N CYS A 85 6.11 -4.52 -6.98
CA CYS A 85 5.83 -5.16 -8.28
C CYS A 85 4.34 -5.50 -8.44
N ALA A 86 3.73 -6.10 -7.41
CA ALA A 86 2.30 -6.45 -7.42
C ALA A 86 1.39 -5.20 -7.38
N GLU A 87 1.80 -4.14 -6.70
CA GLU A 87 1.04 -2.90 -6.60
C GLU A 87 0.92 -2.17 -7.94
N ASN A 88 2.01 -2.11 -8.70
CA ASN A 88 2.05 -1.29 -9.91
C ASN A 88 1.64 -2.03 -11.19
N HIS A 89 1.67 -3.37 -11.17
CA HIS A 89 1.50 -4.18 -12.38
C HIS A 89 0.67 -5.43 -12.11
N GLU A 90 -0.57 -5.44 -12.60
CA GLU A 90 -1.51 -6.55 -12.43
C GLU A 90 -0.96 -7.89 -12.92
N HIS A 91 -0.24 -7.92 -14.05
CA HIS A 91 0.34 -9.17 -14.57
C HIS A 91 1.48 -9.71 -13.69
N LEU A 92 2.18 -8.85 -12.93
CA LEU A 92 3.14 -9.27 -11.92
C LEU A 92 2.43 -9.72 -10.65
N ALA A 93 1.36 -9.04 -10.24
CA ALA A 93 0.50 -9.48 -9.15
C ALA A 93 -0.05 -10.89 -9.40
N ALA A 94 -0.51 -11.18 -10.62
CA ALA A 94 -0.98 -12.51 -11.00
C ALA A 94 0.11 -13.60 -10.84
N ARG A 95 1.38 -13.26 -11.11
CA ARG A 95 2.53 -14.17 -10.88
C ARG A 95 2.87 -14.33 -9.40
N LEU A 96 2.54 -13.34 -8.58
CA LEU A 96 2.79 -13.27 -7.14
C LEU A 96 1.58 -13.67 -6.28
N ILE A 97 0.51 -14.18 -6.89
CA ILE A 97 -0.74 -14.48 -6.18
C ILE A 97 -0.56 -15.54 -5.07
N ASN A 98 0.46 -16.40 -5.18
CA ASN A 98 0.84 -17.41 -4.19
C ASN A 98 2.14 -17.06 -3.43
N ASP A 99 2.51 -15.77 -3.36
CA ASP A 99 3.73 -15.33 -2.66
C ASP A 99 3.74 -15.82 -1.20
N PRO A 100 4.87 -16.25 -0.64
CA PRO A 100 4.94 -16.66 0.76
C PRO A 100 4.56 -15.54 1.76
N ASP A 101 4.77 -14.27 1.39
CA ASP A 101 4.44 -13.12 2.24
C ASP A 101 2.98 -12.69 2.04
N GLU A 102 2.21 -12.67 3.13
CA GLU A 102 0.80 -12.28 3.10
C GLU A 102 0.58 -10.82 2.66
N ASN A 103 1.54 -9.92 2.87
CA ASN A 103 1.42 -8.52 2.43
C ASN A 103 1.53 -8.40 0.91
N VAL A 104 2.32 -9.27 0.27
CA VAL A 104 2.40 -9.35 -1.20
C VAL A 104 1.09 -9.91 -1.75
N ARG A 105 0.56 -11.00 -1.17
CA ARG A 105 -0.74 -11.55 -1.58
C ARG A 105 -1.90 -10.60 -1.33
N ALA A 106 -1.89 -9.84 -0.22
CA ALA A 106 -2.90 -8.82 0.07
C ALA A 106 -2.86 -7.69 -0.95
N MET A 107 -1.66 -7.32 -1.43
CA MET A 107 -1.54 -6.38 -2.55
C MET A 107 -2.12 -6.95 -3.85
N CYS A 108 -1.90 -8.25 -4.12
CA CYS A 108 -2.53 -8.92 -5.27
C CYS A 108 -4.06 -8.87 -5.19
N ALA A 109 -4.65 -9.07 -4.00
CA ALA A 109 -6.09 -9.01 -3.76
C ALA A 109 -6.73 -7.63 -4.00
N LYS A 110 -5.94 -6.56 -4.16
CA LYS A 110 -6.47 -5.24 -4.54
C LYS A 110 -6.88 -5.17 -6.01
N TRP A 111 -6.32 -6.03 -6.86
CA TRP A 111 -6.76 -6.14 -8.25
C TRP A 111 -8.08 -6.91 -8.31
N GLU A 112 -9.12 -6.28 -8.84
CA GLU A 112 -10.48 -6.87 -8.90
C GLU A 112 -10.51 -8.22 -9.64
N THR A 113 -9.64 -8.40 -10.63
CA THR A 113 -9.49 -9.63 -11.41
C THR A 113 -8.89 -10.79 -10.62
N LEU A 114 -8.05 -10.50 -9.62
CA LEU A 114 -7.32 -11.50 -8.83
C LEU A 114 -7.99 -11.77 -7.47
N ALA A 115 -8.67 -10.77 -6.91
CA ALA A 115 -9.32 -10.85 -5.61
C ALA A 115 -10.22 -12.09 -5.42
N PRO A 116 -11.02 -12.55 -6.41
CA PRO A 116 -11.84 -13.75 -6.26
C PRO A 116 -11.06 -15.04 -5.97
N GLU A 117 -9.81 -15.15 -6.42
CA GLU A 117 -8.96 -16.33 -6.16
C GLU A 117 -8.45 -16.37 -4.72
N LEU A 118 -8.46 -15.23 -4.03
CA LEU A 118 -7.87 -15.03 -2.71
C LEU A 118 -8.90 -14.94 -1.57
N ILE A 119 -10.20 -15.08 -1.85
CA ILE A 119 -11.27 -15.00 -0.83
C ILE A 119 -11.18 -16.10 0.26
N HIS A 120 -10.42 -17.16 -0.03
CA HIS A 120 -10.14 -18.28 0.88
C HIS A 120 -8.67 -18.34 1.32
N ASP A 121 -7.88 -17.28 1.08
CA ASP A 121 -6.50 -17.20 1.56
C ASP A 121 -6.45 -17.46 3.07
N PRO A 122 -5.46 -18.19 3.61
CA PRO A 122 -5.37 -18.45 5.05
C PRO A 122 -5.24 -17.17 5.89
N SER A 123 -4.67 -16.09 5.34
CA SER A 123 -4.50 -14.82 6.03
C SER A 123 -5.79 -13.99 6.05
N PRO A 124 -6.30 -13.58 7.23
CA PRO A 124 -7.38 -12.61 7.32
C PRO A 124 -7.06 -11.27 6.67
N LEU A 125 -5.78 -10.87 6.62
CA LEU A 125 -5.34 -9.64 5.95
C LEU A 125 -5.61 -9.69 4.45
N VAL A 126 -5.26 -10.81 3.80
CA VAL A 126 -5.51 -11.01 2.37
C VAL A 126 -7.01 -11.03 2.10
N ARG A 127 -7.77 -11.78 2.92
CA ARG A 127 -9.24 -11.83 2.81
C ARG A 127 -9.91 -10.47 3.05
N GLN A 128 -9.38 -9.66 3.96
CA GLN A 128 -9.82 -8.28 4.15
C GLN A 128 -9.61 -7.47 2.87
N SER A 129 -8.43 -7.54 2.25
CA SER A 129 -8.17 -6.86 0.97
C SER A 129 -9.11 -7.30 -0.15
N CYS A 130 -9.53 -8.58 -0.19
CA CYS A 130 -10.58 -9.04 -1.12
C CYS A 130 -11.94 -8.39 -0.86
N ALA A 131 -12.34 -8.24 0.41
CA ALA A 131 -13.59 -7.59 0.77
C ALA A 131 -13.56 -6.07 0.45
N GLU A 132 -12.39 -5.45 0.59
CA GLU A 132 -12.21 -4.04 0.26
C GLU A 132 -12.18 -3.77 -1.26
N SER A 133 -11.71 -4.71 -2.07
CA SER A 133 -11.53 -4.50 -3.51
C SER A 133 -12.82 -4.59 -4.33
N SER A 134 -13.84 -5.30 -3.84
CA SER A 134 -15.10 -5.43 -4.55
C SER A 134 -16.29 -5.60 -3.61
N HIS A 135 -17.33 -4.80 -3.85
CA HIS A 135 -18.61 -4.91 -3.14
C HIS A 135 -19.23 -6.31 -3.22
N HIS A 136 -19.09 -6.97 -4.38
CA HIS A 136 -19.60 -8.31 -4.58
C HIS A 136 -18.92 -9.31 -3.64
N LEU A 137 -17.59 -9.25 -3.55
CA LEU A 137 -16.82 -10.11 -2.66
C LEU A 137 -17.11 -9.78 -1.19
N ALA A 138 -17.22 -8.50 -0.84
CA ALA A 138 -17.61 -8.07 0.50
C ALA A 138 -18.94 -8.70 0.94
N LYS A 139 -19.94 -8.76 0.07
CA LYS A 139 -21.24 -9.42 0.34
C LYS A 139 -21.10 -10.90 0.61
N LEU A 140 -20.21 -11.60 -0.10
CA LEU A 140 -19.95 -13.03 0.15
C LEU A 140 -19.24 -13.25 1.50
N MET A 141 -18.48 -12.26 1.97
CA MET A 141 -17.57 -12.39 3.12
C MET A 141 -18.10 -11.75 4.42
N ILE A 142 -19.28 -11.12 4.39
CA ILE A 142 -19.85 -10.36 5.52
C ILE A 142 -19.99 -11.17 6.83
N ASN A 143 -20.16 -12.50 6.72
CA ASN A 143 -20.29 -13.41 7.87
C ASN A 143 -18.96 -14.08 8.27
N SER A 144 -17.82 -13.55 7.83
CA SER A 144 -16.51 -14.11 8.18
C SER A 144 -16.32 -14.20 9.70
N SER A 145 -15.65 -15.26 10.16
CA SER A 145 -15.24 -15.39 11.56
C SER A 145 -14.28 -14.28 12.00
N ASP A 146 -13.50 -13.76 11.06
CA ASP A 146 -12.45 -12.79 11.33
C ASP A 146 -13.01 -11.37 11.27
N TRP A 147 -12.89 -10.64 12.37
CA TRP A 147 -13.37 -9.26 12.45
C TRP A 147 -12.69 -8.35 11.42
N GLN A 148 -11.43 -8.62 11.05
CA GLN A 148 -10.69 -7.86 10.03
C GLN A 148 -11.38 -7.94 8.66
N VAL A 149 -11.86 -9.13 8.29
CA VAL A 149 -12.59 -9.33 7.04
C VAL A 149 -13.93 -8.60 7.08
N ARG A 150 -14.66 -8.71 8.19
CA ARG A 150 -15.92 -7.96 8.38
C ARG A 150 -15.70 -6.45 8.40
N ALA A 151 -14.58 -5.96 8.93
CA ALA A 151 -14.20 -4.55 8.85
C ALA A 151 -13.95 -4.11 7.41
N GLY A 152 -13.29 -4.96 6.59
CA GLY A 152 -13.17 -4.76 5.14
C GLY A 152 -14.53 -4.73 4.43
N CYS A 153 -15.51 -5.50 4.88
CA CYS A 153 -16.89 -5.41 4.38
C CYS A 153 -17.58 -4.10 4.79
N ALA A 154 -17.33 -3.61 6.01
CA ALA A 154 -17.95 -2.40 6.56
C ALA A 154 -17.53 -1.10 5.86
N ILE A 155 -16.54 -1.12 4.96
CA ILE A 155 -16.23 0.06 4.12
C ILE A 155 -17.39 0.41 3.19
N TRP A 156 -18.25 -0.55 2.87
CA TRP A 156 -19.40 -0.37 2.00
C TRP A 156 -20.64 -0.02 2.82
N GLU A 157 -21.26 1.14 2.56
CA GLU A 157 -22.31 1.70 3.43
C GLU A 157 -23.50 0.75 3.67
N ASP A 158 -23.98 0.03 2.65
CA ASP A 158 -25.08 -0.93 2.79
C ASP A 158 -24.71 -2.16 3.63
N LEU A 159 -23.43 -2.51 3.68
CA LEU A 159 -22.91 -3.58 4.54
C LEU A 159 -22.60 -3.07 5.93
N ALA A 160 -22.15 -1.81 6.08
CA ALA A 160 -22.01 -1.15 7.36
C ALA A 160 -23.34 -1.09 8.14
N VAL A 161 -24.45 -0.82 7.44
CA VAL A 161 -25.80 -0.89 8.03
C VAL A 161 -26.09 -2.28 8.60
N GLN A 162 -25.64 -3.36 7.94
CA GLN A 162 -25.83 -4.73 8.41
C GLN A 162 -24.88 -5.09 9.58
N LEU A 163 -23.69 -4.50 9.60
CA LEU A 163 -22.63 -4.75 10.59
C LEU A 163 -22.64 -3.78 11.76
N MET A 164 -23.59 -2.86 11.85
CA MET A 164 -23.62 -1.85 12.92
C MET A 164 -23.73 -2.43 14.33
N ASN A 165 -24.21 -3.68 14.48
CA ASN A 165 -24.28 -4.40 15.75
C ASN A 165 -23.21 -5.50 15.85
N ASP A 166 -22.13 -5.41 15.08
CA ASP A 166 -21.04 -6.39 15.11
C ASP A 166 -20.48 -6.53 16.53
N VAL A 167 -20.07 -7.75 16.89
CA VAL A 167 -19.48 -8.04 18.20
C VAL A 167 -18.17 -7.28 18.43
N SER A 168 -17.39 -7.03 17.37
CA SER A 168 -16.14 -6.28 17.41
C SER A 168 -16.41 -4.79 17.32
N TRP A 169 -15.89 -4.04 18.30
CA TRP A 169 -15.98 -2.58 18.29
C TRP A 169 -15.18 -2.00 17.11
N GLU A 170 -14.12 -2.67 16.65
CA GLU A 170 -13.34 -2.28 15.48
C GLU A 170 -14.20 -2.23 14.21
N VAL A 171 -15.06 -3.23 14.00
CA VAL A 171 -16.01 -3.24 12.87
C VAL A 171 -17.03 -2.10 13.02
N ARG A 172 -17.58 -1.91 14.22
CA ARG A 172 -18.55 -0.84 14.50
C ARG A 172 -17.94 0.56 14.34
N VAL A 173 -16.64 0.73 14.60
CA VAL A 173 -15.92 2.00 14.32
C VAL A 173 -15.93 2.32 12.83
N ILE A 174 -15.66 1.34 11.96
CA ILE A 174 -15.74 1.55 10.51
C ILE A 174 -17.18 1.86 10.10
N CYS A 175 -18.16 1.16 10.67
CA CYS A 175 -19.57 1.45 10.43
C CYS A 175 -19.92 2.91 10.80
N ALA A 176 -19.41 3.40 11.94
CA ALA A 176 -19.65 4.76 12.41
C ALA A 176 -19.07 5.86 11.51
N GLN A 177 -18.14 5.53 10.61
CA GLN A 177 -17.61 6.49 9.63
C GLN A 177 -18.67 6.86 8.57
N HIS A 178 -19.63 5.98 8.32
CA HIS A 178 -20.75 6.24 7.41
C HIS A 178 -21.79 7.12 8.09
N LYS A 179 -22.05 8.30 7.53
CA LYS A 179 -23.02 9.26 8.10
C LYS A 179 -24.42 8.64 8.30
N GLY A 180 -24.85 7.75 7.40
CA GLY A 180 -26.13 7.04 7.51
C GLY A 180 -26.23 6.09 8.71
N VAL A 181 -25.10 5.62 9.24
CA VAL A 181 -25.02 4.67 10.37
C VAL A 181 -24.62 5.39 11.66
N ALA A 182 -23.77 6.42 11.58
CA ALA A 182 -23.18 7.15 12.71
C ALA A 182 -24.20 7.55 13.79
N ASN A 183 -25.36 8.10 13.39
CA ASN A 183 -26.38 8.54 14.36
C ASN A 183 -26.89 7.39 15.26
N GLN A 184 -26.91 6.16 14.76
CA GLN A 184 -27.37 4.99 15.51
C GLN A 184 -26.29 4.44 16.46
N LEU A 185 -25.04 4.88 16.32
CA LEU A 185 -23.89 4.42 17.11
C LEU A 185 -23.40 5.45 18.14
N ARG A 186 -24.14 6.55 18.36
CA ARG A 186 -23.78 7.59 19.33
C ARG A 186 -23.79 7.12 20.79
N ASP A 187 -24.61 6.12 21.08
CA ASP A 187 -24.72 5.49 22.40
C ASP A 187 -24.04 4.12 22.45
N ASP A 188 -23.12 3.83 21.51
CA ASP A 188 -22.38 2.57 21.49
C ASP A 188 -21.68 2.30 22.83
N ALA A 189 -21.61 1.02 23.20
CA ALA A 189 -20.96 0.58 24.43
C ALA A 189 -19.46 0.93 24.46
N ASP A 190 -18.79 0.94 23.30
CA ASP A 190 -17.39 1.32 23.19
C ASP A 190 -17.24 2.83 22.93
N TRP A 191 -16.45 3.48 23.77
CA TRP A 191 -16.24 4.93 23.69
C TRP A 191 -15.57 5.37 22.37
N ARG A 192 -14.78 4.51 21.73
CA ARG A 192 -14.11 4.82 20.45
C ARG A 192 -15.11 4.91 19.31
N VAL A 193 -16.12 4.04 19.31
CA VAL A 193 -17.23 4.08 18.33
C VAL A 193 -18.00 5.39 18.48
N LYS A 194 -18.32 5.78 19.72
CA LYS A 194 -19.03 7.04 20.00
C LYS A 194 -18.29 8.28 19.49
N VAL A 195 -16.97 8.35 19.73
CA VAL A 195 -16.12 9.46 19.24
C VAL A 195 -16.17 9.57 17.72
N VAL A 196 -16.05 8.44 17.01
CA VAL A 196 -16.10 8.44 15.55
C VAL A 196 -17.50 8.81 15.04
N ALA A 197 -18.55 8.26 15.64
CA ALA A 197 -19.93 8.60 15.31
C ALA A 197 -20.22 10.10 15.44
N ASP A 198 -19.81 10.72 16.55
CA ASP A 198 -20.00 12.16 16.76
C ASP A 198 -19.17 13.00 15.75
N ASN A 199 -17.92 12.61 15.47
CA ASN A 199 -17.08 13.30 14.47
C ASN A 199 -17.70 13.24 13.06
N SER A 200 -18.14 12.05 12.63
CA SER A 200 -18.75 11.84 11.31
C SER A 200 -20.02 12.65 11.10
N LEU A 201 -20.76 12.98 12.17
CA LEU A 201 -21.94 13.86 12.11
C LEU A 201 -21.56 15.35 12.10
N ASN A 202 -20.45 15.71 12.72
CA ASN A 202 -20.00 17.11 12.87
C ASN A 202 -19.19 17.63 11.67
N ASP A 203 -18.65 16.76 10.80
CA ASP A 203 -17.90 17.13 9.58
C ASP A 203 -18.82 17.69 8.46
N SER A 204 -19.51 18.79 8.73
CA SER A 204 -20.32 19.55 7.77
C SER A 204 -19.81 21.00 7.72
N PHE A 205 -18.82 21.27 6.85
CA PHE A 205 -18.38 22.62 6.47
C PHE A 205 -18.49 22.79 4.95
#